data_AF-B2A1Z7-F1
#
_entry.id   AF-B2A1Z7-F1
#
_cell.length_a   1.000
_cell.length_b   1.000
_cell.length_c   1.000
_cell.angle_alpha   90.00
_cell.angle_beta   90.00
_cell.angle_gamma   90.00
#
_symmetry.space_group_name_H-M   'P 1'
#
loop_
_entity.id
_entity.type
_entity.pdbx_description
1 polymer ?
#
loop_
_entity_poly.entity_id
_entity_poly.type
_entity_poly.pdbx_seq_one_letter_code
_entity_poly.pdbx_strand_id
1 'polypeptide(L)'
;MNSLNLPDSAGVAAIGLKTDLIVPHDDIAEITANTVKDITEDNDIICVTEAVVARSQNQYVSCESLAEEIREKLNLKEQSTIGVISPIASRNRFSLILRALALATRGGKVIVQFPIPFDEVGNQVIDENFAYTRLRLKKTLQSLRETRGSTPQLNVLIREILAALKLQELGYGIESIRKITGKGIADLTLKTPEGKTAVAEVTFEDLAKTAKKAIGVKKDVPEAEVALSIAVSLEHNSITIVDANDYLYSDNPKVSTINYGNQVDSYYDPEVIYTNEIENHTFPHPITKHDYRHLYSEIIEDAGAQASIIFTDNPVKVYEMGFIDGICVGAVHERYKLKELFSSFGAKVPIITIEDIGSNPWGLIGSNVSDMDKGILKLLPDNPHKTADNIKDKIKEITTKDVEVLIFGDGAYKDPDTGIYELADPHPAIGASYNLRSASLREGSKLKLQVDTLFRQGYSKDQIKDILSDDSDKTAENLGTTPRSVTSILGTMADLITGSADAGTPIVLVRGFKHL
;
A
#
# COMPACT_ATOMS: atom_id res chain seq x y z
N MET A 1 15.26 -44.07 -6.48
CA MET A 1 13.93 -43.94 -7.13
C MET A 1 13.44 -42.54 -6.83
N ASN A 2 13.80 -41.54 -7.64
CA ASN A 2 13.35 -40.16 -7.43
C ASN A 2 12.67 -39.65 -8.72
N SER A 3 11.69 -40.39 -9.25
CA SER A 3 10.91 -39.92 -10.40
C SER A 3 9.57 -39.35 -9.91
N LEU A 4 9.24 -38.14 -10.36
CA LEU A 4 7.95 -37.53 -10.09
C LEU A 4 6.89 -38.10 -11.05
N ASN A 5 6.06 -39.02 -10.55
CA ASN A 5 4.95 -39.60 -11.31
C ASN A 5 3.63 -38.91 -10.96
N LEU A 6 3.02 -38.24 -11.94
CA LEU A 6 1.67 -37.71 -11.83
C LEU A 6 0.66 -38.75 -12.36
N PRO A 7 -0.56 -38.83 -11.81
CA PRO A 7 -1.60 -39.68 -12.38
C PRO A 7 -1.98 -39.20 -13.79
N ASP A 8 -2.36 -40.12 -14.69
CA ASP A 8 -2.77 -39.79 -16.08
C ASP A 8 -3.91 -38.77 -16.16
N SER A 9 -4.70 -38.64 -15.09
CA SER A 9 -5.78 -37.66 -14.96
C SER A 9 -5.30 -36.25 -14.57
N ALA A 10 -4.01 -36.04 -14.30
CA ALA A 10 -3.47 -34.74 -13.94
C ALA A 10 -3.35 -33.83 -15.17
N GLY A 11 -4.01 -32.67 -15.12
CA GLY A 11 -3.89 -31.65 -16.17
C GLY A 11 -2.67 -30.76 -16.00
N VAL A 12 -2.61 -30.05 -14.87
CA VAL A 12 -1.49 -29.17 -14.49
C VAL A 12 -1.12 -29.47 -13.04
N ALA A 13 0.17 -29.56 -12.76
CA ALA A 13 0.70 -29.68 -11.40
C ALA A 13 1.82 -28.66 -11.19
N ALA A 14 1.93 -28.14 -9.96
CA ALA A 14 2.99 -27.25 -9.57
C ALA A 14 3.50 -27.64 -8.18
N ILE A 15 4.82 -27.77 -8.03
CA ILE A 15 5.45 -28.43 -6.89
C ILE A 15 6.66 -27.61 -6.44
N GLY A 16 6.66 -27.17 -5.18
CA GLY A 16 7.81 -26.53 -4.54
C GLY A 16 8.90 -27.55 -4.23
N LEU A 17 10.14 -27.22 -4.59
CA LEU A 17 11.32 -28.07 -4.47
C LEU A 17 12.28 -27.48 -3.46
N LYS A 18 12.73 -28.32 -2.52
CA LYS A 18 13.72 -27.93 -1.52
C LYS A 18 15.11 -27.89 -2.14
N THR A 19 15.88 -26.88 -1.77
CA THR A 19 17.29 -26.76 -2.14
C THR A 19 18.15 -26.63 -0.89
N ASP A 20 19.46 -26.84 -1.03
CA ASP A 20 20.43 -26.40 -0.02
C ASP A 20 20.47 -24.86 0.05
N LEU A 21 21.14 -24.35 1.09
CA LEU A 21 21.32 -22.91 1.29
C LEU A 21 22.10 -22.31 0.12
N ILE A 22 21.49 -21.34 -0.55
CA ILE A 22 22.12 -20.54 -1.60
C ILE A 22 22.75 -19.31 -0.92
N VAL A 23 24.02 -19.05 -1.23
CA VAL A 23 24.84 -17.94 -0.70
C VAL A 23 25.46 -17.13 -1.83
N PRO A 24 26.05 -15.96 -1.55
CA PRO A 24 26.71 -15.15 -2.56
C PRO A 24 27.78 -15.91 -3.35
N HIS A 25 27.79 -15.70 -4.66
CA HIS A 25 28.69 -16.30 -5.65
C HIS A 25 28.45 -17.77 -6.01
N ASP A 26 27.36 -18.37 -5.53
CA ASP A 26 26.94 -19.70 -5.97
C ASP A 26 26.50 -19.74 -7.44
N ASP A 27 26.74 -20.87 -8.11
CA ASP A 27 26.23 -21.13 -9.46
C ASP A 27 24.76 -21.57 -9.40
N ILE A 28 23.86 -20.61 -9.54
CA ILE A 28 22.42 -20.86 -9.51
C ILE A 28 21.93 -21.78 -10.64
N ALA A 29 22.62 -21.79 -11.79
CA ALA A 29 22.26 -22.67 -12.91
C ALA A 29 22.60 -24.12 -12.58
N GLU A 30 23.79 -24.37 -12.01
CA GLU A 30 24.19 -25.69 -11.55
C GLU A 30 23.31 -26.18 -10.40
N ILE A 31 23.03 -25.34 -9.40
CA ILE A 31 22.15 -25.69 -8.27
C ILE A 31 20.74 -26.05 -8.76
N THR A 32 20.16 -25.22 -9.63
CA THR A 32 18.82 -25.46 -10.17
C THR A 32 18.79 -26.76 -10.98
N ALA A 33 19.75 -26.96 -11.88
CA ALA A 33 19.80 -28.17 -12.70
C ALA A 33 19.98 -29.43 -11.84
N ASN A 34 20.84 -29.39 -10.83
CA ASN A 34 21.02 -30.51 -9.90
C ASN A 34 19.77 -30.81 -9.07
N THR A 35 18.99 -29.78 -8.71
CA THR A 35 17.74 -29.94 -7.95
C THR A 35 16.67 -30.67 -8.75
N VAL A 36 16.60 -30.42 -10.06
CA VAL A 36 15.50 -30.91 -10.89
C VAL A 36 15.86 -32.12 -11.77
N LYS A 37 17.15 -32.51 -11.82
CA LYS A 37 17.67 -33.48 -12.80
C LYS A 37 16.95 -34.83 -12.87
N ASP A 38 16.46 -35.33 -11.74
CA ASP A 38 15.86 -36.66 -11.65
C ASP A 38 14.34 -36.65 -11.88
N ILE A 39 13.72 -35.47 -11.89
CA ILE A 39 12.26 -35.31 -11.90
C ILE A 39 11.72 -34.57 -13.13
N THR A 40 12.54 -33.79 -13.83
CA THR A 40 12.13 -32.96 -14.98
C THR A 40 11.82 -33.77 -16.24
N GLU A 41 10.81 -33.33 -16.97
CA GLU A 41 10.43 -33.85 -18.30
C GLU A 41 10.37 -32.72 -19.34
N ASP A 42 10.29 -33.09 -20.63
CA ASP A 42 10.18 -32.12 -21.71
C ASP A 42 8.90 -31.27 -21.58
N ASN A 43 9.02 -29.97 -21.82
CA ASN A 43 7.98 -28.93 -21.68
C ASN A 43 7.57 -28.60 -20.23
N ASP A 44 8.29 -29.11 -19.21
CA ASP A 44 8.16 -28.57 -17.87
C ASP A 44 8.65 -27.10 -17.82
N ILE A 45 8.12 -26.34 -16.87
CA ILE A 45 8.54 -24.98 -16.58
C ILE A 45 9.15 -24.96 -15.18
N ILE A 46 10.40 -24.52 -15.07
CA ILE A 46 11.13 -24.39 -13.82
C ILE A 46 11.10 -22.92 -13.39
N CYS A 47 10.36 -22.62 -12.33
CA CYS A 47 10.28 -21.30 -11.75
C CYS A 47 11.29 -21.18 -10.60
N VAL A 48 12.13 -20.16 -10.60
CA VAL A 48 13.12 -19.87 -9.54
C VAL A 48 12.83 -18.50 -8.95
N THR A 49 12.76 -18.36 -7.63
CA THR A 49 12.50 -17.04 -7.03
C THR A 49 13.64 -16.07 -7.35
N GLU A 50 13.30 -14.80 -7.58
CA GLU A 50 14.25 -13.70 -7.71
C GLU A 50 15.27 -13.73 -6.56
N ALA A 51 14.81 -14.13 -5.37
CA ALA A 51 15.54 -13.86 -4.14
C ALA A 51 16.84 -14.61 -4.06
N VAL A 52 16.81 -15.86 -4.52
CA VAL A 52 17.98 -16.72 -4.53
C VAL A 52 18.89 -16.42 -5.71
N VAL A 53 18.32 -15.94 -6.83
CA VAL A 53 19.12 -15.50 -7.98
C VAL A 53 19.90 -14.23 -7.64
N ALA A 54 19.23 -13.22 -7.07
CA ALA A 54 19.87 -11.99 -6.62
C ALA A 54 20.96 -12.26 -5.58
N ARG A 55 20.67 -13.17 -4.64
CA ARG A 55 21.63 -13.61 -3.62
C ARG A 55 22.85 -14.27 -4.24
N SER A 56 22.68 -15.23 -5.15
CA SER A 56 23.80 -15.92 -5.80
C SER A 56 24.65 -14.95 -6.62
N GLN A 57 24.02 -13.92 -7.18
CA GLN A 57 24.68 -12.82 -7.91
C GLN A 57 25.31 -11.75 -6.99
N ASN A 58 25.25 -11.92 -5.67
CA ASN A 58 25.75 -10.96 -4.68
C ASN A 58 25.20 -9.53 -4.87
N GLN A 59 23.90 -9.42 -5.17
CA GLN A 59 23.22 -8.14 -5.42
C GLN A 59 22.87 -7.43 -4.10
N TYR A 60 23.86 -6.77 -3.51
CA TYR A 60 23.71 -6.03 -2.26
C TYR A 60 24.28 -4.62 -2.35
N VAL A 61 23.63 -3.67 -1.67
CA VAL A 61 24.05 -2.26 -1.62
C VAL A 61 23.78 -1.65 -0.25
N SER A 62 24.68 -0.79 0.22
CA SER A 62 24.54 -0.07 1.50
C SER A 62 23.76 1.24 1.34
N CYS A 63 23.02 1.65 2.37
CA CYS A 63 22.35 2.95 2.44
C CYS A 63 23.31 4.12 2.21
N GLU A 64 24.57 4.04 2.67
CA GLU A 64 25.58 5.09 2.48
C GLU A 64 25.89 5.29 1.00
N SER A 65 26.17 4.20 0.26
CA SER A 65 26.39 4.26 -1.19
C SER A 65 25.17 4.82 -1.93
N LEU A 66 23.96 4.41 -1.54
CA LEU A 66 22.73 4.93 -2.15
C LEU A 66 22.53 6.42 -1.85
N ALA A 67 22.86 6.87 -0.63
CA ALA A 67 22.75 8.27 -0.25
C ALA A 67 23.68 9.18 -1.06
N GLU A 68 24.89 8.71 -1.37
CA GLU A 68 25.83 9.40 -2.26
C GLU A 68 25.24 9.54 -3.68
N GLU A 69 24.72 8.43 -4.23
CA GLU A 69 24.11 8.41 -5.56
C GLU A 69 22.86 9.31 -5.65
N ILE A 70 21.97 9.24 -4.65
CA ILE A 70 20.77 10.10 -4.55
C ILE A 70 21.18 11.58 -4.57
N ARG A 71 22.21 11.94 -3.79
CA ARG A 71 22.69 13.32 -3.72
C ARG A 71 23.23 13.80 -5.05
N GLU A 72 23.95 12.97 -5.80
CA GLU A 72 24.44 13.32 -7.13
C GLU A 72 23.29 13.51 -8.13
N LYS A 73 22.34 12.57 -8.18
CA LYS A 73 21.20 12.63 -9.12
C LYS A 73 20.27 13.80 -8.86
N LEU A 74 20.03 14.12 -7.59
CA LEU A 74 19.19 15.24 -7.18
C LEU A 74 19.99 16.54 -6.95
N ASN A 75 21.31 16.53 -7.17
CA ASN A 75 22.20 17.67 -6.93
C ASN A 75 21.96 18.34 -5.55
N LEU A 76 21.80 17.52 -4.51
CA LEU A 76 21.45 18.00 -3.17
C LEU A 76 22.67 18.61 -2.47
N LYS A 77 22.39 19.61 -1.64
CA LYS A 77 23.35 20.24 -0.75
C LYS A 77 23.08 19.81 0.69
N GLU A 78 23.97 20.21 1.59
CA GLU A 78 23.69 20.06 3.03
C GLU A 78 22.41 20.80 3.40
N GLN A 79 21.63 20.19 4.30
CA GLN A 79 20.35 20.73 4.76
C GLN A 79 19.26 20.79 3.66
N SER A 80 19.43 20.04 2.56
CA SER A 80 18.42 19.99 1.50
C SER A 80 17.13 19.31 1.94
N THR A 81 16.02 19.70 1.31
CA THR A 81 14.69 19.11 1.53
C THR A 81 14.31 18.18 0.38
N ILE A 82 13.99 16.92 0.70
CA ILE A 82 13.50 15.94 -0.28
C ILE A 82 12.01 15.67 -0.05
N GLY A 83 11.20 15.68 -1.10
CA GLY A 83 9.84 15.14 -1.09
C GLY A 83 9.83 13.68 -1.53
N VAL A 84 9.25 12.79 -0.72
CA VAL A 84 9.07 11.37 -0.99
C VAL A 84 7.60 11.09 -1.26
N ILE A 85 7.29 10.58 -2.45
CA ILE A 85 5.92 10.53 -2.98
C ILE A 85 5.43 9.09 -3.04
N SER A 86 4.28 8.84 -2.43
CA SER A 86 3.57 7.56 -2.44
C SER A 86 4.45 6.33 -2.20
N PRO A 87 5.25 6.29 -1.12
CA PRO A 87 6.01 5.08 -0.80
C PRO A 87 5.08 3.94 -0.40
N ILE A 88 5.48 2.69 -0.71
CA ILE A 88 4.85 1.51 -0.13
C ILE A 88 5.07 1.53 1.38
N ALA A 89 4.02 1.29 2.15
CA ALA A 89 4.04 1.24 3.60
C ALA A 89 4.54 -0.14 4.06
N SER A 90 5.86 -0.29 4.12
CA SER A 90 6.51 -1.57 4.42
C SER A 90 7.86 -1.39 5.07
N ARG A 91 8.03 -2.05 6.22
CA ARG A 91 9.32 -2.13 6.92
C ARG A 91 10.39 -2.84 6.08
N ASN A 92 10.00 -3.84 5.29
CA ASN A 92 10.94 -4.66 4.52
C ASN A 92 11.31 -4.03 3.17
N ARG A 93 10.37 -3.31 2.53
CA ARG A 93 10.58 -2.77 1.18
C ARG A 93 11.16 -1.36 1.21
N PHE A 94 10.71 -0.50 2.12
CA PHE A 94 10.96 0.94 1.98
C PHE A 94 11.79 1.56 3.12
N SER A 95 11.91 0.91 4.29
CA SER A 95 12.64 1.51 5.42
C SER A 95 14.09 1.89 5.10
N LEU A 96 14.85 1.03 4.42
CA LEU A 96 16.24 1.35 4.08
C LEU A 96 16.37 2.29 2.87
N ILE A 97 15.37 2.32 1.98
CA ILE A 97 15.28 3.33 0.91
C ILE A 97 15.08 4.71 1.56
N LEU A 98 14.16 4.81 2.51
CA LEU A 98 13.89 6.04 3.25
C LEU A 98 15.09 6.49 4.06
N ARG A 99 15.80 5.57 4.71
CA ARG A 99 17.06 5.86 5.42
C ARG A 99 18.12 6.45 4.48
N ALA A 100 18.28 5.87 3.28
CA ALA A 100 19.23 6.40 2.28
C ALA A 100 18.84 7.81 1.79
N LEU A 101 17.54 8.06 1.54
CA LEU A 101 17.02 9.38 1.20
C LEU A 101 17.28 10.40 2.32
N ALA A 102 17.05 10.03 3.57
CA ALA A 102 17.30 10.89 4.73
C ALA A 102 18.80 11.22 4.88
N LEU A 103 19.68 10.21 4.77
CA LEU A 103 21.14 10.40 4.78
C LEU A 103 21.60 11.35 3.65
N ALA A 104 20.99 11.26 2.47
CA ALA A 104 21.34 12.11 1.33
C ALA A 104 21.12 13.62 1.60
N THR A 105 20.22 13.97 2.52
CA THR A 105 19.94 15.37 2.90
C THR A 105 21.04 16.01 3.75
N ARG A 106 21.91 15.20 4.39
CA ARG A 106 22.91 15.65 5.37
C ARG A 106 22.33 16.57 6.44
N GLY A 107 21.31 16.07 7.13
CA GLY A 107 20.66 16.74 8.24
C GLY A 107 19.55 17.72 7.86
N GLY A 108 19.08 17.65 6.61
CA GLY A 108 17.98 18.48 6.11
C GLY A 108 16.61 17.92 6.48
N LYS A 109 15.65 17.96 5.54
CA LYS A 109 14.26 17.57 5.79
C LYS A 109 13.78 16.54 4.78
N VAL A 110 13.04 15.54 5.23
CA VAL A 110 12.33 14.59 4.37
C VAL A 110 10.83 14.76 4.58
N ILE A 111 10.13 15.13 3.51
CA ILE A 111 8.67 15.26 3.50
C ILE A 111 8.10 14.01 2.84
N VAL A 112 7.41 13.17 3.59
CA VAL A 112 6.74 11.99 3.04
C VAL A 112 5.27 12.30 2.81
N GLN A 113 4.80 12.10 1.59
CA GLN A 113 3.38 12.10 1.27
C GLN A 113 2.90 10.67 1.09
N PHE A 114 1.97 10.27 1.95
CA PHE A 114 1.23 9.02 1.81
C PHE A 114 -0.10 9.26 1.07
N PRO A 115 -0.47 8.42 0.09
CA PRO A 115 -1.85 8.33 -0.41
C PRO A 115 -2.78 7.86 0.71
N ILE A 116 -4.09 8.01 0.53
CA ILE A 116 -5.05 7.65 1.58
C ILE A 116 -6.23 6.82 1.04
N PRO A 117 -6.79 5.92 1.86
CA PRO A 117 -6.26 5.47 3.17
C PRO A 117 -5.18 4.37 3.04
N PHE A 118 -4.90 3.93 1.81
CA PHE A 118 -3.99 2.84 1.49
C PHE A 118 -2.88 3.29 0.53
N ASP A 119 -1.74 2.61 0.57
CA ASP A 119 -0.74 2.69 -0.50
C ASP A 119 -1.19 1.97 -1.79
N GLU A 120 -0.34 1.99 -2.83
CA GLU A 120 -0.67 1.40 -4.13
C GLU A 120 -0.90 -0.13 -4.11
N VAL A 121 -0.42 -0.83 -3.07
CA VAL A 121 -0.59 -2.28 -2.91
C VAL A 121 -1.65 -2.63 -1.85
N GLY A 122 -2.29 -1.64 -1.25
CA GLY A 122 -3.39 -1.84 -0.30
C GLY A 122 -2.99 -1.85 1.17
N ASN A 123 -1.74 -1.55 1.55
CA ASN A 123 -1.38 -1.42 2.96
C ASN A 123 -2.02 -0.16 3.55
N GLN A 124 -2.67 -0.32 4.70
CA GLN A 124 -3.31 0.79 5.40
C GLN A 124 -2.25 1.71 6.02
N VAL A 125 -2.29 2.99 5.67
CA VAL A 125 -1.40 4.03 6.24
C VAL A 125 -2.11 4.95 7.23
N ILE A 126 -3.44 5.04 7.13
CA ILE A 126 -4.32 5.75 8.06
C ILE A 126 -5.65 5.01 8.15
N ASP A 127 -6.35 5.09 9.28
CA ASP A 127 -7.69 4.49 9.39
C ASP A 127 -8.65 5.10 8.36
N GLU A 128 -9.33 4.23 7.62
CA GLU A 128 -10.21 4.59 6.50
C GLU A 128 -11.37 5.47 6.96
N ASN A 129 -12.06 5.08 8.03
CA ASN A 129 -13.21 5.82 8.56
C ASN A 129 -12.78 7.18 9.11
N PHE A 130 -11.64 7.23 9.81
CA PHE A 130 -11.02 8.46 10.29
C PHE A 130 -10.73 9.40 9.12
N ALA A 131 -10.00 8.94 8.11
CA ALA A 131 -9.57 9.75 6.98
C ALA A 131 -10.76 10.32 6.20
N TYR A 132 -11.73 9.48 5.83
CA TYR A 132 -12.92 9.93 5.11
C TYR A 132 -13.75 10.94 5.91
N THR A 133 -13.97 10.66 7.18
CA THR A 133 -14.73 11.57 8.04
C THR A 133 -13.99 12.89 8.23
N ARG A 134 -12.67 12.84 8.44
CA ARG A 134 -11.81 14.01 8.61
C ARG A 134 -11.87 14.91 7.39
N LEU A 135 -11.60 14.38 6.20
CA LEU A 135 -11.64 15.16 4.96
C LEU A 135 -13.05 15.71 4.64
N ARG A 136 -14.11 14.93 4.92
CA ARG A 136 -15.49 15.42 4.78
C ARG A 136 -15.76 16.63 5.68
N LEU A 137 -15.32 16.58 6.95
CA LEU A 137 -15.46 17.69 7.88
C LEU A 137 -14.69 18.93 7.40
N LYS A 138 -13.44 18.75 6.93
CA LYS A 138 -12.61 19.85 6.41
C LYS A 138 -13.20 20.49 5.15
N LYS A 139 -13.70 19.69 4.19
CA LYS A 139 -14.45 20.18 3.02
C LYS A 139 -15.70 20.97 3.43
N THR A 140 -16.44 20.48 4.42
CA THR A 140 -17.61 21.19 4.97
C THR A 140 -17.20 22.52 5.61
N LEU A 141 -16.12 22.53 6.39
CA LEU A 141 -15.57 23.73 7.02
C LEU A 141 -15.17 24.78 5.98
N GLN A 142 -14.48 24.38 4.92
CA GLN A 142 -14.10 25.25 3.81
C GLN A 142 -15.34 25.89 3.17
N SER A 143 -16.32 25.08 2.75
CA SER A 143 -17.55 25.57 2.13
C SER A 143 -18.32 26.56 3.03
N LEU A 144 -18.40 26.26 4.33
CA LEU A 144 -19.04 27.15 5.30
C LEU A 144 -18.29 28.48 5.44
N ARG A 145 -16.95 28.48 5.40
CA ARG A 145 -16.14 29.70 5.50
C ARG A 145 -16.23 30.57 4.26
N GLU A 146 -16.21 29.97 3.09
CA GLU A 146 -16.40 30.69 1.82
C GLU A 146 -17.79 31.34 1.76
N THR A 147 -18.81 30.62 2.22
CA THR A 147 -20.19 31.13 2.30
C THR A 147 -20.38 32.13 3.45
N ARG A 148 -19.58 32.02 4.53
CA ARG A 148 -19.73 32.83 5.76
C ARG A 148 -19.76 34.31 5.46
N GLY A 149 -18.93 34.82 4.54
CA GLY A 149 -18.88 36.23 4.10
C GLY A 149 -19.53 37.22 5.09
N SER A 150 -20.75 37.66 4.77
CA SER A 150 -21.58 38.58 5.56
C SER A 150 -22.71 37.91 6.38
N THR A 151 -22.65 36.61 6.62
CA THR A 151 -23.64 35.79 7.33
C THR A 151 -23.04 35.21 8.63
N PRO A 152 -22.98 36.00 9.73
CA PRO A 152 -22.47 35.55 11.02
C PRO A 152 -23.16 34.31 11.59
N GLN A 153 -24.39 34.01 11.14
CA GLN A 153 -25.16 32.85 11.57
C GLN A 153 -24.46 31.52 11.23
N LEU A 154 -23.62 31.48 10.19
CA LEU A 154 -22.83 30.31 9.82
C LEU A 154 -21.75 29.95 10.86
N ASN A 155 -21.40 30.88 11.76
CA ASN A 155 -20.48 30.57 12.86
C ASN A 155 -20.99 29.43 13.75
N VAL A 156 -22.31 29.24 13.83
CA VAL A 156 -22.92 28.14 14.57
C VAL A 156 -22.55 26.78 13.96
N LEU A 157 -22.53 26.68 12.63
CA LEU A 157 -22.13 25.46 11.94
C LEU A 157 -20.61 25.28 11.97
N ILE A 158 -19.85 26.37 11.78
CA ILE A 158 -18.37 26.35 11.83
C ILE A 158 -17.88 25.81 13.18
N ARG A 159 -18.46 26.29 14.30
CA ARG A 159 -18.05 25.79 15.64
C ARG A 159 -18.33 24.30 15.82
N GLU A 160 -19.41 23.78 15.23
CA GLU A 160 -19.79 22.37 15.35
C GLU A 160 -18.81 21.49 14.58
N ILE A 161 -18.41 21.92 13.38
CA ILE A 161 -17.38 21.23 12.60
C ILE A 161 -16.01 21.29 13.31
N LEU A 162 -15.62 22.44 13.88
CA LEU A 162 -14.37 22.56 14.65
C LEU A 162 -14.38 21.68 15.90
N ALA A 163 -15.52 21.60 16.61
CA ALA A 163 -15.70 20.68 17.72
C ALA A 163 -15.54 19.22 17.27
N ALA A 164 -16.17 18.83 16.16
CA ALA A 164 -16.04 17.49 15.60
C ALA A 164 -14.60 17.15 15.18
N LEU A 165 -13.89 18.07 14.52
CA LEU A 165 -12.47 17.91 14.17
C LEU A 165 -11.61 17.70 15.42
N LYS A 166 -11.80 18.52 16.46
CA LYS A 166 -11.02 18.39 17.70
C LYS A 166 -11.37 17.12 18.48
N LEU A 167 -12.65 16.73 18.53
CA LEU A 167 -13.07 15.47 19.14
C LEU A 167 -12.43 14.27 18.44
N GLN A 168 -12.38 14.27 17.11
CA GLN A 168 -11.75 13.19 16.35
C GLN A 168 -10.24 13.07 16.66
N GLU A 169 -9.55 14.20 16.80
CA GLU A 169 -8.14 14.24 17.24
C GLU A 169 -7.95 13.64 18.65
N LEU A 170 -8.94 13.82 19.53
CA LEU A 170 -8.96 13.24 20.87
C LEU A 170 -9.39 11.76 20.91
N GLY A 171 -9.56 11.12 19.75
CA GLY A 171 -9.91 9.70 19.63
C GLY A 171 -11.42 9.42 19.63
N TYR A 172 -12.28 10.44 19.49
CA TYR A 172 -13.72 10.21 19.36
C TYR A 172 -14.09 9.85 17.92
N GLY A 173 -14.86 8.78 17.74
CA GLY A 173 -15.49 8.46 16.45
C GLY A 173 -16.68 9.39 16.20
N ILE A 174 -16.74 10.03 15.02
CA ILE A 174 -17.87 10.90 14.65
C ILE A 174 -18.90 10.09 13.86
N GLU A 175 -20.00 9.68 14.49
CA GLU A 175 -21.02 8.85 13.83
C GLU A 175 -22.00 9.69 13.02
N SER A 176 -22.52 10.77 13.62
CA SER A 176 -23.43 11.67 12.92
C SER A 176 -23.39 13.09 13.48
N ILE A 177 -23.68 14.05 12.59
CA ILE A 177 -23.88 15.46 12.92
C ILE A 177 -25.31 15.81 12.48
N ARG A 178 -26.22 16.01 13.43
CA ARG A 178 -27.61 16.36 13.11
C ARG A 178 -27.78 17.89 13.05
N LYS A 179 -27.71 18.47 11.84
CA LYS A 179 -28.46 19.66 11.33
C LYS A 179 -27.86 20.21 10.01
N ILE A 180 -28.71 20.49 9.00
CA ILE A 180 -28.34 21.38 7.87
C ILE A 180 -29.42 22.47 7.59
N THR A 181 -30.65 22.44 8.14
CA THR A 181 -31.72 23.40 7.71
C THR A 181 -32.72 23.90 8.78
N GLY A 182 -32.36 24.04 10.08
CA GLY A 182 -33.32 24.51 11.11
C GLY A 182 -32.74 25.37 12.24
N LYS A 183 -33.58 26.23 12.86
CA LYS A 183 -33.24 27.24 13.90
C LYS A 183 -32.86 26.69 15.30
N GLY A 184 -32.37 25.45 15.42
CA GLY A 184 -31.89 24.85 16.68
C GLY A 184 -30.39 24.54 16.66
N ILE A 185 -29.78 24.18 17.80
CA ILE A 185 -28.32 23.93 17.98
C ILE A 185 -27.99 22.45 17.66
N ALA A 186 -26.90 22.12 16.96
CA ALA A 186 -26.66 20.76 16.47
C ALA A 186 -26.19 19.75 17.54
N ASP A 187 -26.67 18.52 17.39
CA ASP A 187 -26.30 17.38 18.23
C ASP A 187 -25.27 16.51 17.50
N LEU A 188 -24.13 16.26 18.14
CA LEU A 188 -23.14 15.29 17.69
C LEU A 188 -23.43 13.94 18.36
N THR A 189 -23.52 12.87 17.56
CA THR A 189 -23.46 11.50 18.10
C THR A 189 -22.06 10.95 17.86
N LEU A 190 -21.44 10.46 18.92
CA LEU A 190 -20.03 10.13 18.98
C LEU A 190 -19.82 8.75 19.57
N LYS A 191 -18.69 8.13 19.25
CA LYS A 191 -18.09 7.05 20.04
C LYS A 191 -16.93 7.62 20.85
N THR A 192 -16.92 7.41 22.16
CA THR A 192 -15.76 7.77 23.00
C THR A 192 -14.57 6.87 22.68
N PRO A 193 -13.34 7.25 23.08
CA PRO A 193 -12.17 6.37 22.95
C PRO A 193 -12.34 4.99 23.60
N GLU A 194 -13.19 4.87 24.61
CA GLU A 194 -13.55 3.61 25.28
C GLU A 194 -14.69 2.84 24.59
N GLY A 195 -15.18 3.31 23.44
CA GLY A 195 -16.23 2.66 22.64
C GLY A 195 -17.67 2.96 23.06
N LYS A 196 -17.88 3.85 24.03
CA LYS A 196 -19.22 4.21 24.51
C LYS A 196 -19.90 5.17 23.56
N THR A 197 -21.21 5.05 23.40
CA THR A 197 -21.98 6.05 22.65
C THR A 197 -22.11 7.31 23.52
N ALA A 198 -21.81 8.46 22.93
CA ALA A 198 -21.89 9.76 23.57
C ALA A 198 -22.70 10.72 22.70
N VAL A 199 -23.38 11.66 23.34
CA VAL A 199 -23.97 12.82 22.67
C VAL A 199 -23.21 14.07 23.09
N ALA A 200 -22.98 15.00 22.18
CA ALA A 200 -22.38 16.27 22.49
C ALA A 200 -23.18 17.45 21.93
N GLU A 201 -23.27 18.49 22.74
CA GLU A 201 -23.91 19.76 22.38
C GLU A 201 -22.85 20.86 22.39
N VAL A 202 -22.90 21.73 21.36
CA VAL A 202 -21.85 22.72 21.11
C VAL A 202 -22.40 24.14 21.28
N THR A 203 -21.66 24.98 22.00
CA THR A 203 -21.97 26.38 22.27
C THR A 203 -20.75 27.28 22.06
N PHE A 204 -20.91 28.59 22.19
CA PHE A 204 -19.78 29.52 22.25
C PHE A 204 -19.26 29.70 23.68
N GLU A 205 -20.15 29.80 24.68
CA GLU A 205 -19.75 30.15 26.07
C GLU A 205 -20.57 29.45 27.17
N ASP A 206 -21.90 29.32 27.03
CA ASP A 206 -22.80 28.86 28.10
C ASP A 206 -22.79 27.33 28.30
N LEU A 207 -21.74 26.82 28.94
CA LEU A 207 -21.56 25.39 29.23
C LEU A 207 -22.67 24.82 30.13
N ALA A 208 -23.17 25.58 31.11
CA ALA A 208 -24.16 25.05 32.05
C ALA A 208 -25.52 24.79 31.37
N LYS A 209 -25.98 25.71 30.54
CA LYS A 209 -27.21 25.52 29.75
C LYS A 209 -27.04 24.42 28.71
N THR A 210 -25.87 24.34 28.10
CA THR A 210 -25.53 23.34 27.07
C THR A 210 -25.46 21.95 27.68
N ALA A 211 -24.88 21.80 28.87
CA ALA A 211 -24.87 20.55 29.65
C ALA A 211 -26.29 20.04 29.94
N LYS A 212 -27.22 20.92 30.37
CA LYS A 212 -28.62 20.52 30.59
C LYS A 212 -29.29 20.00 29.31
N LYS A 213 -28.95 20.58 28.15
CA LYS A 213 -29.46 20.13 26.85
C LYS A 213 -28.84 18.80 26.44
N ALA A 214 -27.53 18.64 26.56
CA ALA A 214 -26.84 17.38 26.28
C ALA A 214 -27.44 16.21 27.08
N ILE A 215 -27.72 16.42 28.38
CA ILE A 215 -28.43 15.44 29.22
C ILE A 215 -29.85 15.17 28.73
N GLY A 216 -30.54 16.18 28.21
CA GLY A 216 -31.85 16.03 27.56
C GLY A 216 -31.77 15.15 26.33
N VAL A 217 -30.90 15.49 25.38
CA VAL A 217 -30.68 14.74 24.12
C VAL A 217 -30.26 13.30 24.39
N LYS A 218 -29.43 13.07 25.42
CA LYS A 218 -29.04 11.73 25.86
C LYS A 218 -30.26 10.85 26.19
N LYS A 219 -31.36 11.41 26.71
CA LYS A 219 -32.58 10.64 26.99
C LYS A 219 -33.29 10.15 25.72
N ASP A 220 -33.11 10.87 24.61
CA ASP A 220 -33.70 10.55 23.31
C ASP A 220 -32.82 9.58 22.49
N VAL A 221 -31.60 9.27 22.97
CA VAL A 221 -30.65 8.34 22.37
C VAL A 221 -30.40 7.19 23.36
N PRO A 222 -31.17 6.08 23.29
CA PRO A 222 -31.16 5.04 24.32
C PRO A 222 -29.79 4.41 24.60
N GLU A 223 -28.92 4.38 23.58
CA GLU A 223 -27.58 3.80 23.68
C GLU A 223 -26.54 4.78 24.25
N ALA A 224 -26.86 6.08 24.35
CA ALA A 224 -25.91 7.09 24.79
C ALA A 224 -25.66 6.99 26.31
N GLU A 225 -24.41 6.73 26.68
CA GLU A 225 -23.94 6.64 28.07
C GLU A 225 -23.35 7.95 28.57
N VAL A 226 -22.82 8.77 27.67
CA VAL A 226 -22.10 10.01 28.00
C VAL A 226 -22.79 11.21 27.36
N ALA A 227 -22.83 12.33 28.07
CA ALA A 227 -23.32 13.61 27.55
C ALA A 227 -22.22 14.65 27.72
N LEU A 228 -21.77 15.25 26.62
CA LEU A 228 -20.72 16.26 26.62
C LEU A 228 -21.30 17.64 26.34
N SER A 229 -20.75 18.64 27.02
CA SER A 229 -20.99 20.05 26.70
C SER A 229 -19.68 20.67 26.22
N ILE A 230 -19.72 21.29 25.05
CA ILE A 230 -18.54 21.80 24.36
C ILE A 230 -18.71 23.28 24.07
N ALA A 231 -17.79 24.12 24.54
CA ALA A 231 -17.72 25.53 24.20
C ALA A 231 -16.55 25.78 23.24
N VAL A 232 -16.81 26.44 22.11
CA VAL A 232 -15.81 26.75 21.09
C VAL A 232 -15.65 28.26 20.99
N SER A 233 -14.45 28.78 21.25
CA SER A 233 -14.10 30.18 21.01
C SER A 233 -13.34 30.31 19.70
N LEU A 234 -14.00 30.88 18.69
CA LEU A 234 -13.38 31.12 17.38
C LEU A 234 -12.29 32.20 17.41
N GLU A 235 -12.40 33.16 18.33
CA GLU A 235 -11.45 34.28 18.46
C GLU A 235 -10.15 33.85 19.15
N HIS A 236 -10.28 33.01 20.18
CA HIS A 236 -9.13 32.53 20.97
C HIS A 236 -8.58 31.19 20.49
N ASN A 237 -9.19 30.61 19.45
CA ASN A 237 -8.90 29.26 18.95
C ASN A 237 -8.84 28.24 20.10
N SER A 238 -9.87 28.20 20.94
CA SER A 238 -9.94 27.31 22.09
C SER A 238 -11.24 26.52 22.15
N ILE A 239 -11.17 25.28 22.60
CA ILE A 239 -12.32 24.41 22.83
C ILE A 239 -12.30 23.94 24.27
N THR A 240 -13.40 24.16 24.99
CA THR A 240 -13.61 23.65 26.34
C THR A 240 -14.60 22.49 26.30
N ILE A 241 -14.21 21.33 26.79
CA ILE A 241 -15.01 20.09 26.81
C ILE A 241 -15.23 19.70 28.27
N VAL A 242 -16.49 19.39 28.62
CA VAL A 242 -16.87 18.90 29.95
C VAL A 242 -17.87 17.73 29.83
N ASP A 243 -17.82 16.77 30.76
CA ASP A 243 -18.94 15.87 30.98
C ASP A 243 -20.09 16.67 31.60
N ALA A 244 -21.28 16.57 31.02
CA ALA A 244 -22.42 17.40 31.39
C ALA A 244 -22.96 17.09 32.80
N ASN A 245 -22.89 15.85 33.27
CA ASN A 245 -23.35 15.50 34.61
C ASN A 245 -22.32 15.93 35.66
N ASP A 246 -21.04 15.63 35.43
CA ASP A 246 -19.95 16.08 36.30
C ASP A 246 -19.98 17.60 36.44
N TYR A 247 -20.07 18.33 35.31
CA TYR A 247 -20.11 19.80 35.30
C TYR A 247 -21.26 20.42 36.09
N LEU A 248 -22.42 19.78 36.15
CA LEU A 248 -23.60 20.32 36.81
C LEU A 248 -23.78 19.88 38.26
N TYR A 249 -23.27 18.70 38.62
CA TYR A 249 -23.62 18.02 39.86
C TYR A 249 -22.41 17.64 40.73
N SER A 250 -21.18 17.77 40.24
CA SER A 250 -19.96 17.53 40.99
C SER A 250 -19.48 18.81 41.68
N ASP A 251 -18.92 18.69 42.88
CA ASP A 251 -18.36 19.83 43.62
C ASP A 251 -17.09 20.39 42.95
N ASN A 252 -16.35 19.54 42.23
CA ASN A 252 -15.11 19.89 41.52
C ASN A 252 -15.12 19.27 40.12
N PRO A 253 -15.86 19.85 39.17
CA PRO A 253 -16.00 19.28 37.84
C PRO A 253 -14.69 19.35 37.05
N LYS A 254 -14.44 18.33 36.24
CA LYS A 254 -13.30 18.30 35.31
C LYS A 254 -13.61 19.16 34.09
N VAL A 255 -12.79 20.19 33.88
CA VAL A 255 -12.88 21.09 32.73
C VAL A 255 -11.60 21.00 31.91
N SER A 256 -11.73 20.65 30.63
CA SER A 256 -10.59 20.56 29.70
C SER A 256 -10.69 21.65 28.65
N THR A 257 -9.81 22.65 28.71
CA THR A 257 -9.70 23.70 27.69
C THR A 257 -8.45 23.48 26.86
N ILE A 258 -8.64 23.34 25.54
CA ILE A 258 -7.60 22.98 24.57
C ILE A 258 -7.46 24.13 23.58
N ASN A 259 -6.24 24.62 23.39
CA ASN A 259 -5.93 25.57 22.33
C ASN A 259 -5.63 24.81 21.02
N TYR A 260 -6.19 25.26 19.91
CA TYR A 260 -5.98 24.68 18.58
C TYR A 260 -5.41 25.69 17.57
N GLY A 261 -4.90 26.84 18.03
CA GLY A 261 -4.41 27.94 17.18
C GLY A 261 -3.36 27.49 16.17
N ASN A 262 -2.44 26.60 16.59
CA ASN A 262 -1.37 26.07 15.72
C ASN A 262 -1.86 25.05 14.67
N GLN A 263 -3.12 24.63 14.72
CA GLN A 263 -3.73 23.66 13.79
C GLN A 263 -4.77 24.29 12.87
N VAL A 264 -5.04 25.59 13.05
CA VAL A 264 -6.09 26.31 12.31
C VAL A 264 -5.87 26.22 10.80
N ASP A 265 -4.64 26.44 10.34
CA ASP A 265 -4.30 26.35 8.91
C ASP A 265 -4.47 24.92 8.40
N SER A 266 -4.03 23.92 9.18
CA SER A 266 -4.22 22.52 8.87
C SER A 266 -5.71 22.20 8.68
N TYR A 267 -6.59 22.64 9.57
CA TYR A 267 -8.04 22.42 9.45
C TYR A 267 -8.66 22.99 8.17
N TYR A 268 -8.04 24.02 7.61
CA TYR A 268 -8.56 24.74 6.45
C TYR A 268 -8.10 24.18 5.11
N ASP A 269 -7.14 23.26 5.09
CA ASP A 269 -6.80 22.50 3.89
C ASP A 269 -7.70 21.27 3.76
N PRO A 270 -8.67 21.26 2.83
CA PRO A 270 -9.68 20.19 2.71
C PRO A 270 -9.13 18.89 2.09
N GLU A 271 -7.88 18.89 1.60
CA GLU A 271 -7.29 17.77 0.85
C GLU A 271 -6.24 17.00 1.64
N VAL A 272 -5.64 17.61 2.66
CA VAL A 272 -4.50 17.04 3.39
C VAL A 272 -4.90 16.73 4.83
N ILE A 273 -4.39 15.66 5.42
CA ILE A 273 -4.36 15.46 6.87
C ILE A 273 -2.91 15.61 7.32
N TYR A 274 -2.64 16.64 8.11
CA TYR A 274 -1.29 16.96 8.58
C TYR A 274 -1.00 16.25 9.91
N THR A 275 0.27 15.93 10.17
CA THR A 275 0.68 15.25 11.40
C THR A 275 0.30 16.01 12.68
N ASN A 276 0.35 17.34 12.67
CA ASN A 276 -0.05 18.18 13.80
C ASN A 276 -1.55 18.04 14.17
N GLU A 277 -2.39 17.50 13.27
CA GLU A 277 -3.81 17.22 13.54
C GLU A 277 -4.05 15.89 14.24
N ILE A 278 -3.03 15.03 14.30
CA ILE A 278 -3.15 13.61 14.69
C ILE A 278 -2.02 13.17 15.62
N GLU A 279 -1.29 14.09 16.25
CA GLU A 279 -0.08 13.78 17.06
C GLU A 279 -0.33 12.69 18.10
N ASN A 280 -1.47 12.75 18.80
CA ASN A 280 -1.81 11.80 19.86
C ASN A 280 -2.55 10.55 19.37
N HIS A 281 -2.85 10.46 18.08
CA HIS A 281 -3.60 9.35 17.49
C HIS A 281 -2.67 8.48 16.65
N THR A 282 -2.68 7.18 16.91
CA THR A 282 -1.95 6.19 16.12
C THR A 282 -2.87 5.41 15.21
N PHE A 283 -2.37 5.01 14.05
CA PHE A 283 -3.07 4.18 13.07
C PHE A 283 -2.24 2.93 12.78
N PRO A 284 -2.13 2.00 13.74
CA PRO A 284 -1.38 0.78 13.53
C PRO A 284 -2.02 -0.04 12.41
N HIS A 285 -1.20 -0.49 11.47
CA HIS A 285 -1.64 -1.34 10.38
C HIS A 285 -2.32 -2.62 10.93
N PRO A 286 -3.48 -3.05 10.40
CA PRO A 286 -4.26 -4.17 10.96
C PRO A 286 -3.47 -5.48 11.09
N ILE A 287 -2.55 -5.74 10.18
CA ILE A 287 -1.70 -6.95 10.16
C ILE A 287 -0.36 -6.72 10.88
N THR A 288 0.51 -5.87 10.34
CA THR A 288 1.89 -5.67 10.84
C THR A 288 1.95 -4.96 12.19
N LYS A 289 0.87 -4.31 12.63
CA LYS A 289 0.76 -3.52 13.88
C LYS A 289 1.66 -2.28 13.95
N HIS A 290 2.39 -1.98 12.88
CA HIS A 290 3.20 -0.77 12.79
C HIS A 290 2.34 0.44 12.42
N ASP A 291 2.57 1.56 13.11
CA ASP A 291 2.13 2.87 12.65
C ASP A 291 3.22 3.42 11.70
N TYR A 292 2.91 3.49 10.41
CA TYR A 292 3.90 3.86 9.39
C TYR A 292 4.32 5.33 9.45
N ARG A 293 3.49 6.23 10.00
CA ARG A 293 3.92 7.61 10.28
C ARG A 293 5.04 7.61 11.31
N HIS A 294 4.86 6.89 12.42
CA HIS A 294 5.88 6.81 13.46
C HIS A 294 7.13 6.08 12.98
N LEU A 295 6.97 4.91 12.38
CA LEU A 295 8.10 4.12 11.86
C LEU A 295 8.95 4.93 10.88
N TYR A 296 8.31 5.65 9.93
CA TYR A 296 9.06 6.41 8.93
C TYR A 296 9.68 7.67 9.52
N SER A 297 9.01 8.32 10.48
CA SER A 297 9.58 9.48 11.18
C SER A 297 10.84 9.07 11.95
N GLU A 298 10.79 7.97 12.71
CA GLU A 298 11.92 7.42 13.46
C GLU A 298 13.11 7.11 12.53
N ILE A 299 12.87 6.44 11.41
CA ILE A 299 13.93 6.12 10.43
C ILE A 299 14.60 7.37 9.86
N ILE A 300 13.81 8.41 9.56
CA ILE A 300 14.33 9.68 9.03
C ILE A 300 15.16 10.41 10.09
N GLU A 301 14.66 10.46 11.32
CA GLU A 301 15.28 11.14 12.46
C GLU A 301 16.57 10.43 12.91
N ASP A 302 16.58 9.09 12.93
CA ASP A 302 17.77 8.28 13.22
C ASP A 302 18.87 8.47 12.16
N ALA A 303 18.49 8.77 10.92
CA ALA A 303 19.40 9.15 9.84
C ALA A 303 19.86 10.63 9.93
N GLY A 304 19.38 11.37 10.92
CA GLY A 304 19.78 12.75 11.24
C GLY A 304 18.96 13.84 10.54
N ALA A 305 17.90 13.52 9.81
CA ALA A 305 17.06 14.49 9.09
C ALA A 305 15.75 14.78 9.85
N GLN A 306 15.12 15.92 9.55
CA GLN A 306 13.79 16.25 10.05
C GLN A 306 12.71 15.49 9.27
N ALA A 307 11.81 14.80 9.96
CA ALA A 307 10.66 14.14 9.36
C ALA A 307 9.44 15.09 9.24
N SER A 308 8.70 14.98 8.14
CA SER A 308 7.39 15.62 7.96
C SER A 308 6.48 14.71 7.15
N ILE A 309 5.45 14.15 7.79
CA ILE A 309 4.52 13.23 7.13
C ILE A 309 3.19 13.93 6.88
N ILE A 310 2.66 13.79 5.65
CA ILE A 310 1.32 14.23 5.27
C ILE A 310 0.55 13.11 4.58
N PHE A 311 -0.76 13.15 4.72
CA PHE A 311 -1.69 12.17 4.14
C PHE A 311 -2.63 12.89 3.17
N THR A 312 -2.59 12.54 1.89
CA THR A 312 -3.38 13.20 0.83
C THR A 312 -3.31 12.39 -0.45
N ASP A 313 -4.40 12.37 -1.23
CA ASP A 313 -4.39 11.80 -2.60
C ASP A 313 -3.88 12.80 -3.65
N ASN A 314 -3.62 14.03 -3.24
CA ASN A 314 -3.04 15.08 -4.07
C ASN A 314 -1.53 15.19 -3.75
N PRO A 315 -0.65 14.47 -4.48
CA PRO A 315 0.76 14.39 -4.11
C PRO A 315 1.50 15.72 -4.28
N VAL A 316 1.00 16.66 -5.11
CA VAL A 316 1.67 17.96 -5.31
C VAL A 316 1.55 18.89 -4.09
N LYS A 317 0.73 18.53 -3.10
CA LYS A 317 0.64 19.23 -1.80
C LYS A 317 1.96 19.27 -1.03
N VAL A 318 2.93 18.42 -1.37
CA VAL A 318 4.29 18.54 -0.82
C VAL A 318 4.92 19.90 -1.09
N TYR A 319 4.58 20.58 -2.19
CA TYR A 319 5.11 21.93 -2.48
C TYR A 319 4.59 23.00 -1.53
N GLU A 320 3.48 22.74 -0.83
CA GLU A 320 2.95 23.64 0.22
C GLU A 320 3.69 23.46 1.55
N MET A 321 4.54 22.42 1.68
CA MET A 321 5.29 22.09 2.90
C MET A 321 6.65 22.77 3.00
N GLY A 322 6.94 23.71 2.10
CA GLY A 322 8.16 24.50 2.05
C GLY A 322 8.93 24.31 0.74
N PHE A 323 10.13 24.89 0.70
CA PHE A 323 11.04 24.71 -0.43
C PHE A 323 11.51 23.25 -0.50
N ILE A 324 11.52 22.68 -1.70
CA ILE A 324 11.96 21.31 -1.98
C ILE A 324 13.15 21.41 -2.94
N ASP A 325 14.22 20.67 -2.65
CA ASP A 325 15.42 20.57 -3.49
C ASP A 325 15.37 19.39 -4.45
N GLY A 326 14.61 18.33 -4.13
CA GLY A 326 14.43 17.18 -5.01
C GLY A 326 13.20 16.34 -4.66
N ILE A 327 12.67 15.64 -5.65
CA ILE A 327 11.54 14.71 -5.49
C ILE A 327 12.00 13.28 -5.78
N CYS A 328 11.68 12.36 -4.89
CA CYS A 328 11.81 10.93 -5.10
C CYS A 328 10.42 10.28 -5.09
N VAL A 329 10.02 9.70 -6.23
CA VAL A 329 8.80 8.89 -6.32
C VAL A 329 9.09 7.50 -5.78
N GLY A 330 8.47 7.18 -4.65
CA GLY A 330 8.61 5.91 -3.91
C GLY A 330 7.63 4.82 -4.34
N ALA A 331 6.64 5.15 -5.17
CA ALA A 331 5.74 4.16 -5.78
C ALA A 331 6.53 3.21 -6.69
N VAL A 332 6.14 1.95 -6.73
CA VAL A 332 6.66 0.96 -7.68
C VAL A 332 5.83 0.99 -8.95
N HIS A 333 4.50 0.84 -8.86
CA HIS A 333 3.64 0.66 -10.04
C HIS A 333 3.22 1.98 -10.68
N GLU A 334 2.86 2.98 -9.88
CA GLU A 334 2.44 4.30 -10.38
C GLU A 334 3.60 5.24 -10.74
N ARG A 335 4.85 4.77 -10.64
CA ARG A 335 6.06 5.60 -10.68
C ARG A 335 6.16 6.54 -11.89
N TYR A 336 5.87 6.05 -13.09
CA TYR A 336 5.98 6.87 -14.31
C TYR A 336 4.89 7.93 -14.40
N LYS A 337 3.65 7.58 -14.04
CA LYS A 337 2.52 8.51 -13.97
C LYS A 337 2.79 9.63 -12.97
N LEU A 338 3.32 9.29 -11.79
CA LEU A 338 3.70 10.27 -10.78
C LEU A 338 4.91 11.11 -11.21
N LYS A 339 5.95 10.52 -11.82
CA LYS A 339 7.09 11.27 -12.37
C LYS A 339 6.65 12.27 -13.44
N GLU A 340 5.76 11.85 -14.33
CA GLU A 340 5.18 12.71 -15.38
C GLU A 340 4.34 13.84 -14.77
N LEU A 341 3.52 13.55 -13.76
CA LEU A 341 2.75 14.54 -13.01
C LEU A 341 3.68 15.63 -12.47
N PHE A 342 4.71 15.27 -11.71
CA PHE A 342 5.63 16.27 -11.13
C PHE A 342 6.42 17.03 -12.20
N SER A 343 6.80 16.36 -13.29
CA SER A 343 7.51 17.01 -14.41
C SER A 343 6.63 18.04 -15.13
N SER A 344 5.32 17.79 -15.20
CA SER A 344 4.36 18.68 -15.88
C SER A 344 4.05 19.96 -15.10
N PHE A 345 4.21 19.96 -13.77
CA PHE A 345 3.96 21.13 -12.92
C PHE A 345 5.03 22.22 -13.02
N GLY A 346 6.07 22.01 -13.84
CA GLY A 346 7.06 23.05 -14.18
C GLY A 346 7.98 23.47 -13.03
N ALA A 347 7.99 22.72 -11.93
CA ALA A 347 8.92 22.96 -10.84
C ALA A 347 10.34 22.59 -11.31
N LYS A 348 11.30 23.51 -11.19
CA LYS A 348 12.71 23.30 -11.57
C LYS A 348 13.48 22.37 -10.63
N VAL A 349 12.77 21.48 -9.94
CA VAL A 349 13.36 20.49 -9.04
C VAL A 349 13.69 19.22 -9.82
N PRO A 350 14.85 18.61 -9.60
CA PRO A 350 15.14 17.28 -10.11
C PRO A 350 14.17 16.26 -9.52
N ILE A 351 13.67 15.36 -10.38
CA ILE A 351 12.69 14.33 -10.03
C ILE A 351 13.27 12.98 -10.44
N ILE A 352 13.37 12.08 -9.48
CA ILE A 352 13.76 10.68 -9.68
C ILE A 352 12.68 9.73 -9.18
N THR A 353 12.70 8.49 -9.65
CA THR A 353 11.98 7.37 -9.04
C THR A 353 12.96 6.49 -8.27
N ILE A 354 12.46 5.59 -7.44
CA ILE A 354 13.30 4.57 -6.79
C ILE A 354 13.96 3.61 -7.81
N GLU A 355 13.44 3.50 -9.03
CA GLU A 355 14.08 2.76 -10.14
C GLU A 355 15.34 3.48 -10.66
N ASP A 356 15.40 4.81 -10.55
CA ASP A 356 16.56 5.58 -10.99
C ASP A 356 17.76 5.46 -10.02
N ILE A 357 17.62 4.82 -8.86
CA ILE A 357 18.63 4.73 -7.79
C ILE A 357 19.17 3.29 -7.74
N GLY A 358 20.48 3.09 -7.80
CA GLY A 358 21.10 1.77 -7.77
C GLY A 358 21.34 1.19 -9.17
N SER A 359 21.49 -0.13 -9.25
CA SER A 359 21.87 -0.81 -10.49
C SER A 359 20.69 -0.95 -11.46
N ASN A 360 20.87 -0.49 -12.70
CA ASN A 360 19.95 -0.78 -13.80
C ASN A 360 19.83 -2.30 -14.04
N PRO A 361 18.68 -2.79 -14.53
CA PRO A 361 17.52 -2.02 -14.97
C PRO A 361 16.51 -1.71 -13.86
N TRP A 362 16.73 -2.21 -12.64
CA TRP A 362 15.73 -2.18 -11.56
C TRP A 362 15.96 -1.07 -10.53
N GLY A 363 17.18 -0.59 -10.36
CA GLY A 363 17.48 0.28 -9.23
C GLY A 363 17.02 -0.33 -7.90
N LEU A 364 16.15 0.38 -7.17
CA LEU A 364 15.56 -0.08 -5.90
C LEU A 364 14.14 -0.65 -6.04
N ILE A 365 13.53 -0.69 -7.24
CA ILE A 365 12.23 -1.37 -7.40
C ILE A 365 12.40 -2.87 -7.15
N GLY A 366 11.61 -3.42 -6.24
CA GLY A 366 11.74 -4.82 -5.80
C GLY A 366 12.94 -5.09 -4.87
N SER A 367 13.62 -4.06 -4.35
CA SER A 367 14.62 -4.26 -3.29
C SER A 367 13.98 -4.64 -1.95
N ASN A 368 14.78 -5.24 -1.06
CA ASN A 368 14.37 -5.66 0.28
C ASN A 368 15.47 -5.41 1.31
N VAL A 369 15.10 -5.27 2.58
CA VAL A 369 16.05 -5.25 3.70
C VAL A 369 16.80 -6.58 3.76
N SER A 370 18.14 -6.52 3.73
CA SER A 370 19.01 -7.66 3.99
C SER A 370 19.61 -7.63 5.39
N ASP A 371 20.07 -6.46 5.83
CA ASP A 371 20.62 -6.24 7.18
C ASP A 371 20.21 -4.83 7.62
N MET A 372 19.26 -4.75 8.55
CA MET A 372 18.69 -3.48 9.00
C MET A 372 19.72 -2.63 9.77
N ASP A 373 20.52 -3.28 10.61
CA ASP A 373 21.48 -2.60 11.48
C ASP A 373 22.62 -1.99 10.66
N LYS A 374 23.13 -2.75 9.69
CA LYS A 374 24.17 -2.29 8.77
C LYS A 374 23.66 -1.48 7.59
N GLY A 375 22.35 -1.33 7.44
CA GLY A 375 21.75 -0.59 6.33
C GLY A 375 22.02 -1.23 4.96
N ILE A 376 21.93 -2.55 4.84
CA ILE A 376 22.17 -3.28 3.58
C ILE A 376 20.85 -3.70 2.95
N LEU A 377 20.66 -3.34 1.69
CA LEU A 377 19.56 -3.78 0.85
C LEU A 377 20.01 -4.91 -0.08
N LYS A 378 19.12 -5.86 -0.33
CA LYS A 378 19.21 -6.83 -1.44
C LYS A 378 18.45 -6.24 -2.63
N LEU A 379 19.09 -6.21 -3.80
CA LEU A 379 18.46 -5.74 -5.04
C LEU A 379 17.85 -6.91 -5.82
N LEU A 380 17.10 -6.61 -6.89
CA LEU A 380 16.68 -7.61 -7.85
C LEU A 380 17.88 -8.17 -8.65
N PRO A 381 17.73 -9.33 -9.30
CA PRO A 381 18.78 -9.88 -10.16
C PRO A 381 19.19 -8.91 -11.28
N ASP A 382 20.50 -8.80 -11.55
CA ASP A 382 21.08 -7.88 -12.55
C ASP A 382 20.70 -8.30 -13.98
N ASN A 383 20.84 -9.59 -14.29
CA ASN A 383 20.59 -10.14 -15.63
C ASN A 383 19.60 -11.31 -15.60
N PRO A 384 18.33 -11.09 -15.22
CA PRO A 384 17.39 -12.18 -14.93
C PRO A 384 17.06 -13.01 -16.18
N HIS A 385 16.84 -12.37 -17.33
CA HIS A 385 16.61 -13.07 -18.60
C HIS A 385 17.77 -14.00 -18.99
N LYS A 386 19.00 -13.47 -19.00
CA LYS A 386 20.20 -14.26 -19.31
C LYS A 386 20.41 -15.38 -18.31
N THR A 387 20.10 -15.15 -17.04
CA THR A 387 20.20 -16.17 -16.00
C THR A 387 19.20 -17.30 -16.23
N ALA A 388 17.97 -16.98 -16.64
CA ALA A 388 16.98 -17.98 -17.02
C ALA A 388 17.44 -18.83 -18.22
N ASP A 389 18.05 -18.20 -19.24
CA ASP A 389 18.65 -18.93 -20.37
C ASP A 389 19.77 -19.88 -19.90
N ASN A 390 20.68 -19.39 -19.05
CA ASN A 390 21.77 -20.22 -18.53
C ASN A 390 21.26 -21.42 -17.71
N ILE A 391 20.23 -21.22 -16.88
CA ILE A 391 19.58 -22.30 -16.12
C ILE A 391 18.98 -23.32 -17.11
N LYS A 392 18.27 -22.85 -18.13
CA LYS A 392 17.66 -23.72 -19.16
C LYS A 392 18.73 -24.56 -19.87
N ASP A 393 19.79 -23.91 -20.35
CA ASP A 393 20.90 -24.58 -21.04
C ASP A 393 21.60 -25.60 -20.13
N LYS A 394 21.78 -25.26 -18.85
CA LYS A 394 22.40 -26.16 -17.87
C LYS A 394 21.52 -27.38 -17.56
N ILE A 395 20.19 -27.20 -17.48
CA ILE A 395 19.25 -28.32 -17.37
C ILE A 395 19.34 -29.20 -18.61
N LYS A 396 19.36 -28.62 -19.82
CA LYS A 396 19.47 -29.38 -21.07
C LYS A 396 20.77 -30.18 -21.14
N GLU A 397 21.89 -29.59 -20.72
CA GLU A 397 23.20 -30.25 -20.65
C GLU A 397 23.18 -31.49 -19.73
N ILE A 398 22.61 -31.36 -18.53
CA ILE A 398 22.63 -32.42 -17.50
C ILE A 398 21.56 -33.49 -17.76
N THR A 399 20.37 -33.10 -18.22
CA THR A 399 19.19 -33.97 -18.27
C THR A 399 18.79 -34.39 -19.68
N THR A 400 19.31 -33.72 -20.70
CA THR A 400 18.84 -33.79 -22.11
C THR A 400 17.39 -33.34 -22.34
N LYS A 401 16.67 -32.86 -21.31
CA LYS A 401 15.29 -32.38 -21.39
C LYS A 401 15.20 -30.91 -21.81
N ASP A 402 14.26 -30.60 -22.69
CA ASP A 402 13.93 -29.22 -23.07
C ASP A 402 12.84 -28.66 -22.16
N VAL A 403 13.18 -27.63 -21.39
CA VAL A 403 12.29 -26.98 -20.42
C VAL A 403 12.23 -25.48 -20.67
N GLU A 404 11.29 -24.80 -20.04
CA GLU A 404 11.34 -23.35 -19.89
C GLU A 404 11.71 -22.94 -18.47
N VAL A 405 12.26 -21.74 -18.32
CA VAL A 405 12.68 -21.21 -17.01
C VAL A 405 12.07 -19.83 -16.80
N LEU A 406 11.49 -19.62 -15.62
CA LEU A 406 10.96 -18.34 -15.18
C LEU A 406 11.66 -17.91 -13.89
N ILE A 407 12.13 -16.67 -13.82
CA ILE A 407 12.53 -16.06 -12.55
C ILE A 407 11.36 -15.22 -12.06
N PHE A 408 10.76 -15.61 -10.94
CA PHE A 408 9.54 -14.99 -10.42
C PHE A 408 9.84 -14.11 -9.20
N GLY A 409 9.14 -12.98 -9.10
CA GLY A 409 9.13 -12.11 -7.92
C GLY A 409 7.86 -12.33 -7.11
N ASP A 410 7.46 -11.32 -6.35
CA ASP A 410 6.15 -11.32 -5.67
C ASP A 410 5.02 -11.56 -6.68
N GLY A 411 3.99 -12.30 -6.26
CA GLY A 411 2.83 -12.62 -7.08
C GLY A 411 1.95 -11.42 -7.45
N ALA A 412 0.76 -11.69 -7.95
CA ALA A 412 -0.28 -10.67 -8.13
C ALA A 412 -1.57 -11.09 -7.41
N TYR A 413 -1.45 -11.86 -6.34
CA TYR A 413 -2.57 -12.29 -5.53
C TYR A 413 -3.05 -11.12 -4.65
N LYS A 414 -4.34 -10.81 -4.72
CA LYS A 414 -4.99 -9.92 -3.77
C LYS A 414 -5.67 -10.77 -2.72
N ASP A 415 -5.21 -10.68 -1.48
CA ASP A 415 -5.91 -11.29 -0.37
C ASP A 415 -7.29 -10.63 -0.20
N PRO A 416 -8.40 -11.37 -0.37
CA PRO A 416 -9.74 -10.80 -0.25
C PRO A 416 -10.10 -10.38 1.17
N ASP A 417 -9.45 -10.93 2.20
CA ASP A 417 -9.75 -10.63 3.59
C ASP A 417 -9.07 -9.32 4.04
N THR A 418 -7.84 -9.10 3.58
CA THR A 418 -7.05 -7.92 3.97
C THR A 418 -7.08 -6.81 2.93
N GLY A 419 -7.40 -7.14 1.67
CA GLY A 419 -7.39 -6.19 0.55
C GLY A 419 -5.99 -5.85 0.04
N ILE A 420 -4.94 -6.48 0.57
CA ILE A 420 -3.54 -6.24 0.20
C ILE A 420 -3.15 -7.12 -0.98
N TYR A 421 -2.43 -6.54 -1.94
CA TYR A 421 -1.77 -7.28 -3.00
C TYR A 421 -0.40 -7.78 -2.53
N GLU A 422 -0.12 -9.06 -2.74
CA GLU A 422 1.22 -9.63 -2.71
C GLU A 422 1.97 -9.27 -4.01
N LEU A 423 2.04 -7.97 -4.34
CA LEU A 423 2.67 -7.44 -5.56
C LEU A 423 3.48 -6.20 -5.20
N ALA A 424 4.57 -6.36 -4.45
CA ALA A 424 5.48 -5.24 -4.17
C ALA A 424 6.61 -5.13 -5.22
N ASP A 425 6.88 -6.20 -5.95
CA ASP A 425 7.78 -6.19 -7.11
C ASP A 425 7.09 -5.57 -8.34
N PRO A 426 7.84 -5.02 -9.32
CA PRO A 426 7.26 -4.37 -10.49
C PRO A 426 6.40 -5.31 -11.35
N HIS A 427 6.77 -6.59 -11.41
CA HIS A 427 6.11 -7.63 -12.18
C HIS A 427 6.28 -8.99 -11.49
N PRO A 428 5.29 -9.90 -11.55
CA PRO A 428 5.45 -11.26 -11.02
C PRO A 428 6.53 -12.09 -11.72
N ALA A 429 6.86 -11.75 -12.95
CA ALA A 429 7.92 -12.38 -13.72
C ALA A 429 9.06 -11.38 -13.95
N ILE A 430 10.19 -11.61 -13.29
CA ILE A 430 11.39 -10.77 -13.34
C ILE A 430 12.31 -11.21 -14.49
N GLY A 431 12.33 -12.51 -14.79
CA GLY A 431 13.11 -13.09 -15.89
C GLY A 431 12.40 -14.27 -16.52
N ALA A 432 12.73 -14.56 -17.76
CA ALA A 432 12.18 -15.66 -18.53
C ALA A 432 13.20 -16.15 -19.57
N SER A 433 13.19 -17.44 -19.86
CA SER A 433 13.95 -18.07 -20.96
C SER A 433 13.46 -17.60 -22.33
N TYR A 434 14.31 -17.73 -23.34
CA TYR A 434 14.08 -17.19 -24.68
C TYR A 434 12.73 -17.56 -25.32
N ASN A 435 12.24 -18.80 -25.22
CA ASN A 435 10.92 -19.16 -25.77
C ASN A 435 9.78 -18.58 -24.93
N LEU A 436 9.91 -18.63 -23.59
CA LEU A 436 8.89 -18.15 -22.67
C LEU A 436 8.71 -16.62 -22.72
N ARG A 437 9.73 -15.86 -23.16
CA ARG A 437 9.61 -14.41 -23.42
C ARG A 437 8.59 -14.07 -24.51
N SER A 438 8.42 -14.97 -25.48
CA SER A 438 7.45 -14.81 -26.56
C SER A 438 6.09 -15.42 -26.25
N ALA A 439 5.89 -15.96 -25.03
CA ALA A 439 4.63 -16.58 -24.65
C ALA A 439 3.47 -15.60 -24.81
N SER A 440 2.42 -16.06 -25.47
CA SER A 440 1.24 -15.27 -25.81
C SER A 440 0.40 -14.94 -24.57
N LEU A 441 -0.58 -14.06 -24.73
CA LEU A 441 -1.61 -13.88 -23.72
C LEU A 441 -2.46 -15.16 -23.65
N ARG A 442 -2.72 -15.67 -22.45
CA ARG A 442 -3.62 -16.81 -22.25
C ARG A 442 -5.03 -16.38 -22.62
N GLU A 443 -5.55 -16.95 -23.69
CA GLU A 443 -6.94 -16.85 -24.12
C GLU A 443 -7.62 -18.22 -23.97
N GLY A 444 -8.84 -18.23 -23.44
CA GLY A 444 -9.61 -19.47 -23.28
C GLY A 444 -11.06 -19.28 -23.72
N SER A 445 -11.60 -20.29 -24.40
CA SER A 445 -13.04 -20.44 -24.52
C SER A 445 -13.61 -20.86 -23.16
N LYS A 446 -14.78 -20.33 -22.79
CA LYS A 446 -15.48 -20.71 -21.55
C LYS A 446 -16.08 -22.11 -21.72
N LEU A 447 -15.27 -23.16 -21.58
CA LEU A 447 -15.69 -24.56 -21.73
C LEU A 447 -16.98 -24.88 -20.95
N LYS A 448 -17.10 -24.39 -19.71
CA LYS A 448 -18.33 -24.56 -18.91
C LYS A 448 -19.57 -23.97 -19.57
N LEU A 449 -19.44 -22.78 -20.17
CA LEU A 449 -20.54 -22.14 -20.90
C LEU A 449 -20.90 -22.93 -22.16
N GLN A 450 -19.90 -23.46 -22.88
CA GLN A 450 -20.12 -24.28 -24.07
C GLN A 450 -20.82 -25.59 -23.70
N VAL A 451 -20.37 -26.27 -22.63
CA VAL A 451 -21.03 -27.47 -22.08
C VAL A 451 -22.47 -27.17 -21.66
N ASP A 452 -22.70 -26.08 -20.90
CA ASP A 452 -24.05 -25.68 -20.46
C ASP A 452 -24.96 -25.35 -21.65
N THR A 453 -24.41 -24.71 -22.69
CA THR A 453 -25.16 -24.34 -23.90
C THR A 453 -25.58 -25.57 -24.69
N LEU A 454 -24.63 -26.47 -24.98
CA LEU A 454 -24.91 -27.71 -25.70
C LEU A 454 -25.84 -28.64 -24.89
N PHE A 455 -25.66 -28.71 -23.56
CA PHE A 455 -26.56 -29.49 -22.71
C PHE A 455 -27.99 -28.94 -22.74
N ARG A 456 -28.18 -27.61 -22.68
CA ARG A 456 -29.50 -26.96 -22.82
C ARG A 456 -30.12 -27.14 -24.21
N GLN A 457 -29.30 -27.32 -25.24
CA GLN A 457 -29.74 -27.65 -26.61
C GLN A 457 -30.14 -29.14 -26.76
N GLY A 458 -30.03 -29.95 -25.70
CA GLY A 458 -30.48 -31.34 -25.67
C GLY A 458 -29.42 -32.36 -26.11
N TYR A 459 -28.17 -31.95 -26.30
CA TYR A 459 -27.09 -32.87 -26.62
C TYR A 459 -26.75 -33.78 -25.42
N SER A 460 -26.50 -35.06 -25.70
CA SER A 460 -26.03 -36.02 -24.71
C SER A 460 -24.58 -35.71 -24.30
N LYS A 461 -24.14 -36.25 -23.14
CA LYS A 461 -22.76 -36.05 -22.68
C LYS A 461 -21.71 -36.52 -23.69
N ASP A 462 -21.97 -37.61 -24.40
CA ASP A 462 -21.03 -38.15 -25.39
C ASP A 462 -21.01 -37.26 -26.64
N GLN A 463 -22.17 -36.78 -27.10
CA GLN A 463 -22.26 -35.82 -28.20
C GLN A 463 -21.55 -34.49 -27.88
N ILE A 464 -21.68 -34.00 -26.64
CA ILE A 464 -20.99 -32.78 -26.19
C ILE A 464 -19.47 -32.99 -26.20
N LYS A 465 -18.98 -34.14 -25.74
CA LYS A 465 -17.54 -34.46 -25.80
C LYS A 465 -17.03 -34.47 -27.23
N ASP A 466 -17.76 -35.10 -28.14
CA ASP A 466 -17.41 -35.18 -29.55
C ASP A 466 -17.35 -33.76 -30.17
N ILE A 467 -18.38 -32.93 -29.94
CA ILE A 467 -18.45 -31.54 -30.41
C ILE A 467 -17.30 -30.68 -29.85
N LEU A 468 -16.90 -30.87 -28.60
CA LEU A 468 -15.83 -30.09 -27.96
C LEU A 468 -14.43 -30.62 -28.30
N SER A 469 -14.32 -31.83 -28.85
CA SER A 469 -13.06 -32.43 -29.29
C SER A 469 -12.66 -32.06 -30.71
N ASP A 470 -13.63 -31.66 -31.55
CA ASP A 470 -13.38 -31.11 -32.89
C ASP A 470 -13.01 -29.62 -32.79
N ASP A 471 -11.70 -29.33 -32.87
CA ASP A 471 -11.11 -27.98 -32.76
C ASP A 471 -11.40 -27.08 -34.00
N SER A 472 -12.21 -27.55 -34.95
CA SER A 472 -12.34 -26.98 -36.30
C SER A 472 -13.37 -25.87 -36.48
N ASP A 473 -14.17 -25.52 -35.46
CA ASP A 473 -15.19 -24.47 -35.61
C ASP A 473 -15.29 -23.51 -34.41
N LYS A 474 -14.27 -22.67 -34.24
CA LYS A 474 -14.25 -21.55 -33.28
C LYS A 474 -14.91 -20.27 -33.85
N THR A 475 -15.96 -20.39 -34.67
CA THR A 475 -16.63 -19.25 -35.34
C THR A 475 -17.97 -18.82 -34.72
N ALA A 476 -18.48 -19.50 -33.69
CA ALA A 476 -19.60 -18.97 -32.91
C ALA A 476 -19.10 -17.95 -31.87
N GLU A 477 -19.79 -16.80 -31.72
CA GLU A 477 -19.50 -15.70 -30.77
C GLU A 477 -19.07 -16.21 -29.39
N ASN A 478 -17.77 -16.47 -29.23
CA ASN A 478 -17.21 -16.95 -27.98
C ASN A 478 -16.97 -15.73 -27.10
N LEU A 479 -17.70 -15.64 -26.00
CA LEU A 479 -17.34 -14.78 -24.87
C LEU A 479 -15.98 -15.23 -24.32
N GLY A 480 -14.90 -14.76 -24.93
CA GLY A 480 -13.52 -15.03 -24.53
C GLY A 480 -13.23 -14.53 -23.12
N THR A 481 -12.18 -15.05 -22.51
CA THR A 481 -11.62 -14.48 -21.29
C THR A 481 -10.82 -13.21 -21.62
N THR A 482 -10.78 -12.23 -20.72
CA THR A 482 -9.80 -11.13 -20.83
C THR A 482 -8.39 -11.74 -20.88
N PRO A 483 -7.59 -11.48 -21.92
CA PRO A 483 -6.28 -12.10 -22.07
C PRO A 483 -5.37 -11.73 -20.89
N ARG A 484 -4.58 -12.70 -20.40
CA ARG A 484 -3.65 -12.51 -19.28
C ARG A 484 -2.25 -12.98 -19.66
N SER A 485 -1.22 -12.29 -19.20
CA SER A 485 0.16 -12.72 -19.41
C SER A 485 0.39 -14.10 -18.80
N VAL A 486 0.88 -15.04 -19.61
CA VAL A 486 1.24 -16.40 -19.16
C VAL A 486 2.33 -16.34 -18.09
N THR A 487 3.35 -15.50 -18.28
CA THR A 487 4.45 -15.37 -17.32
C THR A 487 3.99 -14.77 -16.00
N SER A 488 3.03 -13.83 -16.00
CA SER A 488 2.46 -13.30 -14.76
C SER A 488 1.62 -14.33 -14.00
N ILE A 489 0.86 -15.18 -14.73
CA ILE A 489 0.12 -16.30 -14.13
C ILE A 489 1.09 -17.30 -13.49
N LEU A 490 2.14 -17.69 -14.23
CA LEU A 490 3.14 -18.64 -13.75
C LEU A 490 3.91 -18.10 -12.54
N GLY A 491 4.32 -16.83 -12.58
CA GLY A 491 5.00 -16.17 -11.46
C GLY A 491 4.12 -16.11 -10.21
N THR A 492 2.87 -15.68 -10.35
CA THR A 492 1.90 -15.66 -9.24
C THR A 492 1.64 -17.06 -8.67
N MET A 493 1.50 -18.06 -9.53
CA MET A 493 1.29 -19.44 -9.09
C MET A 493 2.53 -20.00 -8.36
N ALA A 494 3.73 -19.69 -8.84
CA ALA A 494 4.97 -20.10 -8.20
C ALA A 494 5.11 -19.44 -6.82
N ASP A 495 4.85 -18.14 -6.73
CA ASP A 495 4.92 -17.39 -5.47
C ASP A 495 3.93 -17.93 -4.43
N LEU A 496 2.68 -18.23 -4.83
CA LEU A 496 1.70 -18.85 -3.93
C LEU A 496 2.13 -20.24 -3.39
N ILE A 497 2.98 -20.96 -4.13
CA ILE A 497 3.48 -22.28 -3.72
C ILE A 497 4.67 -22.15 -2.78
N THR A 498 5.56 -21.19 -3.03
CA THR A 498 6.72 -20.96 -2.17
C THR A 498 6.34 -20.22 -0.89
N GLY A 499 5.38 -19.30 -0.98
CA GLY A 499 5.01 -18.34 0.05
C GLY A 499 6.13 -17.34 0.36
N SER A 500 5.80 -16.29 1.09
CA SER A 500 6.77 -15.27 1.52
C SER A 500 7.64 -15.72 2.70
N ALA A 501 7.30 -16.82 3.37
CA ALA A 501 8.04 -17.36 4.49
C ALA A 501 9.05 -18.42 4.01
N ASP A 502 10.29 -18.36 4.52
CA ASP A 502 11.43 -19.20 4.11
C ASP A 502 11.21 -20.70 4.37
N ALA A 503 10.38 -21.34 3.53
CA ALA A 503 10.09 -22.76 3.57
C ALA A 503 11.23 -23.61 2.95
N GLY A 504 12.34 -22.97 2.57
CA GLY A 504 13.47 -23.59 1.89
C GLY A 504 13.12 -24.17 0.51
N THR A 505 12.03 -23.69 -0.12
CA THR A 505 11.55 -24.14 -1.43
C THR A 505 11.64 -23.04 -2.50
N PRO A 506 12.83 -22.53 -2.87
CA PRO A 506 12.95 -21.40 -3.77
C PRO A 506 12.70 -21.74 -5.25
N ILE A 507 12.50 -23.03 -5.58
CA ILE A 507 12.28 -23.52 -6.94
C ILE A 507 10.91 -24.19 -7.00
N VAL A 508 10.15 -23.94 -8.05
CA VAL A 508 8.86 -24.59 -8.33
C VAL A 508 8.93 -25.24 -9.71
N LEU A 509 8.63 -26.53 -9.77
CA LEU A 509 8.41 -27.24 -11.05
C LEU A 509 6.94 -27.18 -11.41
N VAL A 510 6.64 -26.71 -12.61
CA VAL A 510 5.28 -26.69 -13.19
C VAL A 510 5.23 -27.65 -14.37
N ARG A 511 4.32 -28.63 -14.31
CA ARG A 511 4.11 -29.65 -15.33
C ARG A 511 2.73 -29.54 -15.97
N GLY A 512 2.67 -29.75 -17.28
CA GLY A 512 1.42 -29.79 -18.05
C GLY A 512 0.81 -28.41 -18.37
N PHE A 513 1.50 -27.32 -18.01
CA PHE A 513 1.04 -25.97 -18.31
C PHE A 513 1.33 -25.59 -19.77
N LYS A 514 0.27 -25.44 -20.57
CA LYS A 514 0.37 -24.98 -21.96
C LYS A 514 0.70 -23.49 -22.02
N HIS A 515 1.82 -23.14 -22.62
CA HIS A 515 2.35 -21.78 -22.72
C HIS A 515 2.70 -21.34 -24.15
N LEU A 516 2.54 -22.23 -25.12
CA LEU A 516 2.69 -22.02 -26.56
C LEU A 516 1.38 -22.36 -27.28
#